data_AF-A0A3N7HBJ9-F1
#
_entry.id   AF-A0A3N7HBJ9-F1
#
_cell.length_a   1.000
_cell.length_b   1.000
_cell.length_c   1.000
_cell.angle_alpha   90.00
_cell.angle_beta   90.00
_cell.angle_gamma   90.00
#
_symmetry.space_group_name_H-M   'P 1'
#
loop_
_entity.id
_entity.type
_entity.pdbx_description
1 polymer ?
#
loop_
_entity_poly.entity_id
_entity_poly.type
_entity_poly.pdbx_seq_one_letter_code
_entity_poly.pdbx_strand_id
1 'polypeptide(L)'
;MSWMLLLLGRKAYALKFLKVIIQVMLMISSLKLLESDKYLSSWSVLDIGTGNGLLLHELAKQGFSDLTGVDYSEGSIKLARRLADRDGFSNINLLVCPNFNIIMKL
;
A
#
# COMPACT_ATOMS: atom_id res chain seq x y z
N MET A 1 11.99 15.22 -28.33
CA MET A 1 11.72 13.79 -28.06
C MET A 1 11.93 13.34 -26.61
N SER A 2 12.96 13.78 -25.87
CA SER A 2 13.28 13.24 -24.53
C SER A 2 12.17 13.40 -23.46
N TRP A 3 11.53 14.57 -23.37
CA TRP A 3 10.47 14.84 -22.38
C TRP A 3 9.17 14.05 -22.59
N MET A 4 8.88 13.66 -23.84
CA MET A 4 7.67 12.90 -24.19
C MET A 4 7.77 11.44 -23.75
N LEU A 5 8.96 10.83 -23.83
CA LEU A 5 9.23 9.50 -23.30
C LEU A 5 9.15 9.47 -21.76
N LEU A 6 9.58 10.54 -21.09
CA LEU A 6 9.43 10.70 -19.64
C LEU A 6 7.95 10.82 -19.21
N LEU A 7 7.12 11.49 -20.01
CA LEU A 7 5.67 11.58 -19.80
C LEU A 7 4.96 10.24 -20.09
N LEU A 8 5.36 9.52 -21.14
CA LEU A 8 4.83 8.19 -21.45
C LEU A 8 5.20 7.17 -20.37
N GLY A 9 6.42 7.22 -19.84
CA GLY A 9 6.83 6.43 -18.68
C GLY A 9 5.95 6.71 -17.46
N ARG A 10 5.78 8.00 -17.09
CA ARG A 10 4.91 8.40 -15.97
C ARG A 10 3.45 7.96 -16.13
N LYS A 11 2.89 8.02 -17.35
CA LYS A 11 1.55 7.50 -17.66
C LYS A 11 1.47 5.97 -17.58
N ALA A 12 2.51 5.26 -18.04
CA ALA A 12 2.57 3.81 -17.96
C ALA A 12 2.68 3.33 -16.50
N TYR A 13 3.46 4.02 -15.65
CA TYR A 13 3.51 3.75 -14.21
C TYR A 13 2.15 4.01 -13.55
N ALA A 14 1.51 5.15 -13.84
CA ALA A 14 0.19 5.45 -13.32
C ALA A 14 -0.86 4.40 -13.74
N LEU A 15 -0.81 3.90 -14.98
CA LEU A 15 -1.73 2.87 -15.47
C LEU A 15 -1.46 1.49 -14.85
N LYS A 16 -0.19 1.09 -14.70
CA LYS A 16 0.18 -0.15 -13.99
C LYS A 16 -0.29 -0.11 -12.54
N PHE A 17 -0.12 1.04 -11.89
CA PHE A 17 -0.54 1.26 -10.52
C PHE A 17 -2.07 1.27 -10.36
N LEU A 18 -2.78 1.94 -11.27
CA LEU A 18 -4.25 1.94 -11.31
C LEU A 18 -4.79 0.51 -11.51
N LYS A 19 -4.14 -0.31 -12.33
CA LYS A 19 -4.49 -1.73 -12.48
C LYS A 19 -4.36 -2.53 -11.17
N VAL A 20 -3.30 -2.27 -10.39
CA VAL A 20 -3.10 -2.94 -9.09
C VAL A 20 -4.18 -2.52 -8.10
N ILE A 21 -4.49 -1.22 -8.00
CA ILE A 21 -5.57 -0.73 -7.13
C ILE A 21 -6.91 -1.33 -7.53
N ILE A 22 -7.25 -1.33 -8.82
CA ILE A 22 -8.50 -1.92 -9.32
C ILE A 22 -8.56 -3.41 -8.99
N GLN A 23 -7.46 -4.16 -9.17
CA GLN A 23 -7.42 -5.58 -8.86
C GLN A 23 -7.62 -5.86 -7.36
N VAL A 24 -6.98 -5.07 -6.49
CA VAL A 24 -7.15 -5.18 -5.03
C VAL A 24 -8.58 -4.80 -4.63
N MET A 25 -9.16 -3.75 -5.20
CA MET A 25 -10.55 -3.35 -4.94
C MET A 25 -11.56 -4.42 -5.38
N LEU A 26 -11.35 -5.04 -6.55
CA LEU A 26 -12.17 -6.16 -7.01
C LEU A 26 -12.06 -7.35 -6.06
N MET A 27 -10.84 -7.70 -5.62
CA MET A 27 -10.61 -8.77 -4.65
C MET A 27 -11.33 -8.49 -3.32
N ILE A 28 -11.24 -7.26 -2.80
CA ILE A 28 -11.95 -6.85 -1.57
C ILE A 28 -13.47 -6.88 -1.78
N SER A 29 -13.96 -6.50 -2.95
CA SER A 29 -15.40 -6.55 -3.26
C SER A 29 -15.91 -8.00 -3.30
N SER A 30 -15.13 -8.92 -3.86
CA SER A 30 -15.42 -10.35 -3.82
C SER A 30 -15.36 -10.92 -2.39
N LEU A 31 -14.42 -10.44 -1.56
CA LEU A 31 -14.31 -10.84 -0.15
C LEU A 31 -15.48 -10.31 0.70
N LYS A 32 -15.91 -9.06 0.49
CA LYS A 32 -17.10 -8.48 1.15
C LYS A 32 -18.40 -9.21 0.79
N LEU A 33 -18.47 -9.83 -0.38
CA LEU A 33 -19.59 -10.68 -0.78
C LEU A 33 -19.57 -12.05 -0.07
N LEU A 34 -18.40 -12.50 0.40
CA LEU A 34 -18.22 -13.79 1.07
C LEU A 34 -18.29 -13.67 2.61
N GLU A 35 -17.87 -12.54 3.19
CA GLU A 35 -17.78 -12.34 4.64
C GLU A 35 -18.28 -10.96 5.07
N SER A 36 -18.91 -10.87 6.26
CA SER A 36 -19.35 -9.58 6.84
C SER A 36 -18.16 -8.66 7.17
N ASP A 37 -18.34 -7.34 7.13
CA ASP A 37 -17.29 -6.32 7.37
C ASP A 37 -16.40 -6.56 8.60
N LYS A 38 -16.91 -7.28 9.61
CA LYS A 38 -16.18 -7.68 10.83
C LYS A 38 -14.94 -8.56 10.58
N TYR A 39 -14.84 -9.19 9.42
CA TYR A 39 -13.72 -10.08 9.06
C TYR A 39 -12.53 -9.34 8.46
N LEU A 40 -12.71 -8.18 7.80
CA LEU A 40 -11.57 -7.47 7.19
C LEU A 40 -10.59 -6.94 8.24
N SER A 41 -11.08 -6.57 9.42
CA SER A 41 -10.24 -6.14 10.54
C SER A 41 -9.41 -7.27 11.17
N SER A 42 -9.75 -8.55 10.93
CA SER A 42 -8.98 -9.68 11.48
C SER A 42 -7.79 -10.08 10.60
N TRP A 43 -7.67 -9.50 9.40
CA TRP A 43 -6.61 -9.83 8.46
C TRP A 43 -5.42 -8.89 8.63
N SER A 44 -4.24 -9.48 8.74
CA SER A 44 -2.97 -8.76 8.74
C SER A 44 -2.45 -8.60 7.31
N VAL A 45 -2.10 -7.39 6.91
CA VAL A 45 -1.53 -7.12 5.58
C VAL A 45 -0.11 -6.58 5.70
N LEU A 46 0.80 -7.15 4.92
CA LEU A 46 2.17 -6.68 4.74
C LEU A 46 2.37 -6.15 3.32
N ASP A 47 2.69 -4.86 3.20
CA ASP A 47 3.03 -4.20 1.93
C ASP A 47 4.55 -4.00 1.82
N ILE A 48 5.17 -4.75 0.89
CA ILE A 48 6.62 -4.79 0.69
C ILE A 48 7.01 -3.81 -0.42
N GLY A 49 7.87 -2.85 -0.09
CA GLY A 49 8.18 -1.73 -0.99
C GLY A 49 7.05 -0.71 -1.01
N THR A 50 6.52 -0.38 0.16
CA THR A 50 5.29 0.42 0.31
C THR A 50 5.40 1.85 -0.24
N GLY A 51 6.62 2.37 -0.43
CA GLY A 51 6.83 3.71 -0.97
C GLY A 51 6.17 4.79 -0.11
N ASN A 52 5.12 5.43 -0.64
CA ASN A 52 4.36 6.46 0.06
C ASN A 52 3.16 5.94 0.87
N GLY A 53 2.96 4.63 0.97
CA GLY A 53 1.89 4.02 1.75
C GLY A 53 0.49 4.05 1.11
N LEU A 54 0.37 4.43 -0.17
CA LEU A 54 -0.93 4.63 -0.82
C LEU A 54 -1.82 3.38 -0.80
N LEU A 55 -1.26 2.18 -0.99
CA LEU A 55 -2.04 0.94 -0.91
C LEU A 55 -2.60 0.72 0.50
N LEU A 56 -1.78 0.90 1.53
CA LEU A 56 -2.20 0.75 2.93
C LEU A 56 -3.27 1.76 3.31
N HIS A 57 -3.20 2.99 2.80
CA HIS A 57 -4.26 3.99 3.01
C HIS A 57 -5.59 3.53 2.41
N GLU A 58 -5.58 3.00 1.18
CA GLU A 58 -6.79 2.49 0.55
C GLU A 58 -7.34 1.28 1.30
N LEU A 59 -6.48 0.38 1.81
CA LEU A 59 -6.92 -0.74 2.65
C LEU A 59 -7.51 -0.28 3.98
N ALA A 60 -6.91 0.72 4.64
CA ALA A 60 -7.44 1.28 5.89
C ALA A 60 -8.86 1.84 5.69
N LYS A 61 -9.12 2.54 4.57
CA LYS A 61 -10.46 3.02 4.20
C LYS A 61 -11.47 1.90 3.98
N GLN A 62 -11.02 0.70 3.60
CA GLN A 62 -11.89 -0.46 3.40
C GLN A 62 -12.21 -1.21 4.69
N GLY A 63 -11.58 -0.86 5.83
CA GLY A 63 -11.85 -1.44 7.15
C GLY A 63 -10.74 -2.36 7.69
N PHE A 64 -9.60 -2.47 7.00
CA PHE A 64 -8.44 -3.19 7.52
C PHE A 64 -7.78 -2.39 8.66
N SER A 65 -7.43 -3.06 9.74
CA SER A 65 -6.84 -2.43 10.93
C SER A 65 -5.40 -2.85 11.23
N ASP A 66 -5.01 -4.06 10.83
CA ASP A 66 -3.65 -4.57 11.02
C ASP A 66 -2.85 -4.47 9.71
N LEU A 67 -2.21 -3.31 9.54
CA LEU A 67 -1.55 -2.90 8.31
C LEU A 67 -0.09 -2.57 8.58
N THR A 68 0.82 -3.29 7.93
CA THR A 68 2.26 -3.04 8.01
C THR A 68 2.84 -2.72 6.63
N GLY A 69 3.55 -1.59 6.53
CA GLY A 69 4.30 -1.19 5.34
C GLY A 69 5.79 -1.20 5.61
N VAL A 70 6.55 -1.81 4.70
CA VAL A 70 8.01 -1.84 4.78
C VAL A 70 8.63 -1.30 3.50
N ASP A 71 9.69 -0.52 3.64
CA ASP A 71 10.48 -0.02 2.52
C ASP A 71 11.96 0.05 2.91
N TYR A 72 12.83 -0.10 1.92
CA TYR A 72 14.27 0.08 2.11
C TYR A 72 14.63 1.54 2.41
N SER A 73 13.89 2.47 1.81
CA SER A 73 14.16 3.90 1.88
C SER A 73 13.52 4.52 3.12
N GLU A 74 14.36 5.07 4.01
CA GLU A 74 13.92 5.87 5.14
C GLU A 74 13.10 7.09 4.70
N GLY A 75 13.47 7.71 3.57
CA GLY A 75 12.74 8.82 2.98
C GLY A 75 11.31 8.44 2.57
N SER A 76 11.14 7.23 2.03
CA SER A 76 9.82 6.67 1.67
C SER A 76 8.96 6.47 2.92
N ILE A 77 9.50 5.80 3.95
CA ILE A 77 8.78 5.57 5.21
C ILE A 77 8.42 6.89 5.91
N LYS A 78 9.31 7.89 5.89
CA LYS A 78 9.03 9.22 6.46
C LYS A 78 7.92 9.93 5.70
N LEU A 79 7.89 9.83 4.37
CA LEU A 79 6.81 10.37 3.55
C LEU A 79 5.49 9.64 3.83
N ALA A 80 5.50 8.31 3.82
CA ALA A 80 4.32 7.49 4.10
C ALA A 80 3.71 7.83 5.46
N ARG A 81 4.54 7.95 6.51
CA ARG A 81 4.07 8.29 7.86
C ARG A 81 3.41 9.66 7.92
N ARG A 82 4.03 10.68 7.30
CA ARG A 82 3.43 12.03 7.23
C ARG A 82 2.08 12.04 6.53
N LEU A 83 1.94 11.25 5.46
CA LEU A 83 0.67 11.13 4.74
C LEU A 83 -0.36 10.39 5.59
N ALA A 84 0.04 9.30 6.26
CA ALA A 84 -0.84 8.56 7.16
C ALA A 84 -1.35 9.43 8.31
N ASP A 85 -0.48 10.20 8.97
CA ASP A 85 -0.84 11.13 10.03
C ASP A 85 -1.80 12.23 9.52
N ARG A 86 -1.52 12.79 8.33
CA ARG A 86 -2.37 13.81 7.70
C ARG A 86 -3.77 13.29 7.39
N ASP A 87 -3.87 12.04 6.93
CA ASP A 87 -5.12 11.44 6.46
C ASP A 87 -5.87 10.67 7.59
N GLY A 88 -5.33 10.65 8.81
CA GLY A 88 -5.97 10.02 9.98
C GLY A 88 -5.73 8.51 10.13
N PHE A 89 -4.71 7.96 9.46
CA PHE A 89 -4.34 6.54 9.48
C PHE A 89 -3.04 6.28 10.25
N SER A 90 -2.81 7.00 11.35
CA SER A 90 -1.60 6.89 12.17
C SER A 90 -1.41 5.51 12.82
N ASN A 91 -2.41 4.62 12.74
CA ASN A 91 -2.36 3.24 13.20
C ASN A 91 -1.62 2.29 12.24
N ILE A 92 -1.29 2.72 11.01
CA ILE A 92 -0.50 1.91 10.07
C ILE A 92 0.93 1.78 10.59
N ASN A 93 1.41 0.55 10.72
CA ASN A 93 2.78 0.27 11.15
C ASN A 93 3.75 0.42 9.98
N LEU A 94 4.64 1.41 10.04
CA LEU A 94 5.58 1.71 8.96
C LEU A 94 7.02 1.50 9.44
N LEU A 95 7.78 0.63 8.77
CA LEU A 95 9.11 0.22 9.19
C LEU A 95 10.13 0.36 8.05
N VAL A 96 11.32 0.85 8.37
CA VAL A 96 12.46 0.82 7.45
C VAL A 96 13.06 -0.58 7.51
N CYS A 97 13.11 -1.28 6.37
CA CYS A 97 13.69 -2.61 6.27
C CYS A 97 14.81 -2.62 5.22
N PRO A 98 16.07 -2.37 5.63
CA PRO A 98 17.19 -2.31 4.68
C PRO A 98 17.61 -3.69 4.15
N ASN A 99 17.13 -4.78 4.77
CA ASN A 99 17.50 -6.14 4.40
C ASN A 99 16.26 -6.99 4.07
N PHE A 100 15.87 -6.99 2.79
CA PHE A 100 14.72 -7.75 2.29
C PHE A 100 14.79 -9.26 2.55
N ASN A 101 15.98 -9.84 2.76
CA ASN A 101 16.13 -11.27 3.07
C ASN A 101 15.53 -11.66 4.43
N ILE A 102 15.24 -10.69 5.30
CA ILE A 102 14.53 -10.92 6.56
C ILE A 102 13.03 -11.11 6.31
N ILE A 103 12.48 -10.39 5.32
CA ILE A 103 11.04 -10.43 5.00
C ILE A 103 10.66 -11.72 4.27
N MET A 104 11.49 -12.18 3.33
CA MET A 104 11.23 -13.41 2.55
C MET A 104 11.31 -14.72 3.37
N LYS A 105 11.63 -14.64 4.66
CA LYS A 105 11.71 -15.79 5.59
C LYS A 105 10.53 -15.86 6.57
N LEU A 106 9.60 -14.91 6.50
CA LEU A 106 8.32 -14.92 7.23
C LEU A 106 7.24 -15.60 6.38
#